data_AF-A0A1T3NSM6-F1
#
_entry.id   AF-A0A1T3NSM6-F1
#
_cell.length_a   1.000
_cell.length_b   1.000
_cell.length_c   1.000
_cell.angle_alpha   90.00
_cell.angle_beta   90.00
_cell.angle_gamma   90.00
#
_symmetry.space_group_name_H-M   'P 1'
#
loop_
_entity.id
_entity.type
_entity.pdbx_description
1 polymer ?
#
loop_
_entity_poly.entity_id
_entity_poly.type
_entity_poly.pdbx_seq_one_letter_code
_entity_poly.pdbx_strand_id
1 'polypeptide(L)'
;MTKLFGTCATVAAATLLATTTGIASATADTAPRERPSPRQDGVWQVDGYGTVLTIENGTLQQYDTTAISCLEGSTATRATVDGDTIGYRADNSRVLAVRVNPNRRQATLQFTDAPDHRNLRRVAALPAACSRPLPGDPRTTFDVFWQTFAENYPFFAAKGVDWRSVGDRYRPRVGPNTTDDELFAIFREMLDPLDDAHLYLSGGPNRFFAEARPGTTAPTPELDARIKAYIQERDLGADHPLTEYGQGRVSYTDLPGGRGYLRVSGFLGYVEDPKGGYAVNAAELDRALDSILTTERVRRLRGLIVDLRVNGGGADNLGLNLAARLTDRPYFAYAKQARNDPLDPTRFTRAQPIRVRPAPGVPHYTGPLAVLTGGSTVSAGETFTQSLMNRPGRTVRIGEATQGVFSDVLDRALPNGWQFGLPNEVFRTRDGHTFDGTGIPPHITEPVFTDEEFAQHKDSAFDRAVAELHARTS
;
A
#
# COMPACT_ATOMS: atom_id res chain seq x y z
N MET A 1 -3.01 -6.71 -22.36
CA MET A 1 -2.22 -7.67 -21.55
C MET A 1 -3.15 -8.79 -21.14
N THR A 2 -3.10 -9.91 -21.86
CA THR A 2 -4.06 -11.02 -21.74
C THR A 2 -3.29 -12.29 -21.44
N LYS A 3 -3.87 -13.13 -20.58
CA LYS A 3 -3.50 -14.50 -20.16
C LYS A 3 -2.73 -14.57 -18.84
N LEU A 4 -3.39 -15.12 -17.81
CA LEU A 4 -3.19 -16.51 -17.38
C LEU A 4 -4.24 -16.88 -16.31
N PHE A 5 -5.19 -17.76 -16.66
CA PHE A 5 -6.01 -18.53 -15.73
C PHE A 5 -6.21 -19.95 -16.31
N GLY A 6 -6.25 -20.94 -15.42
CA GLY A 6 -6.48 -22.36 -15.71
C GLY A 6 -5.21 -23.19 -15.49
N THR A 7 -5.17 -24.27 -14.71
CA THR A 7 -6.22 -25.28 -14.49
C THR A 7 -5.91 -26.11 -13.23
N CYS A 8 -6.94 -26.48 -12.48
CA CYS A 8 -6.92 -27.53 -11.46
C CYS A 8 -6.76 -28.92 -12.10
N ALA A 9 -6.03 -29.81 -11.45
CA ALA A 9 -6.21 -31.26 -11.58
C ALA A 9 -6.01 -31.93 -10.22
N THR A 10 -7.10 -32.51 -9.72
CA THR A 10 -7.22 -33.38 -8.56
C THR A 10 -6.53 -34.73 -8.79
N VAL A 11 -5.80 -35.23 -7.80
CA VAL A 11 -5.47 -36.65 -7.69
C VAL A 11 -5.84 -37.11 -6.28
N ALA A 12 -6.82 -38.01 -6.23
CA ALA A 12 -7.19 -38.77 -5.04
C ALA A 12 -6.17 -39.90 -4.83
N ALA A 13 -5.78 -40.14 -3.57
CA ALA A 13 -5.06 -41.34 -3.20
C ALA A 13 -5.64 -41.95 -1.92
N ALA A 14 -5.78 -43.27 -1.97
CA ALA A 14 -6.67 -44.10 -1.18
C ALA A 14 -6.19 -44.41 0.24
N THR A 15 -7.17 -44.61 1.11
CA THR A 15 -7.11 -45.21 2.44
C THR A 15 -6.53 -46.63 2.43
N LEU A 16 -5.66 -46.91 3.40
CA LEU A 16 -5.32 -48.26 3.87
C LEU A 16 -5.45 -48.29 5.40
N LEU A 17 -6.46 -49.03 5.88
CA LEU A 17 -6.62 -49.40 7.28
C LEU A 17 -5.58 -50.47 7.64
N ALA A 18 -4.87 -50.26 8.74
CA ALA A 18 -4.22 -51.33 9.50
C ALA A 18 -4.65 -51.22 10.96
N THR A 19 -5.46 -52.19 11.39
CA THR A 19 -5.89 -52.38 12.78
C THR A 19 -4.81 -53.11 13.55
N THR A 20 -4.22 -52.47 14.56
CA THR A 20 -3.47 -53.15 15.61
C THR A 20 -4.02 -52.75 16.97
N THR A 21 -4.63 -53.73 17.63
CA THR A 21 -5.09 -53.69 19.02
C THR A 21 -3.86 -53.75 19.94
N GLY A 22 -3.60 -52.67 20.67
CA GLY A 22 -2.63 -52.62 21.76
C GLY A 22 -3.28 -52.01 22.99
N ILE A 23 -3.49 -52.82 24.03
CA ILE A 23 -3.92 -52.39 25.35
C ILE A 23 -2.72 -51.76 26.03
N ALA A 24 -2.76 -50.45 26.28
CA ALA A 24 -1.78 -49.76 27.10
C ALA A 24 -2.47 -48.85 28.12
N SER A 25 -2.01 -49.01 29.35
CA SER A 25 -2.50 -48.50 30.62
C SER A 25 -2.63 -46.98 30.65
N ALA A 26 -3.76 -46.50 31.17
CA ALA A 26 -4.00 -45.08 31.41
C ALA A 26 -3.12 -44.55 32.55
N THR A 27 -2.04 -43.85 32.20
CA THR A 27 -1.49 -42.77 33.03
C THR A 27 -1.99 -41.46 32.44
N ALA A 28 -2.78 -40.73 33.22
CA ALA A 28 -3.30 -39.43 32.84
C ALA A 28 -2.17 -38.40 32.74
N ASP A 29 -1.49 -38.39 31.59
CA ASP A 29 -0.73 -37.23 31.15
C ASP A 29 -1.74 -36.10 30.95
N THR A 30 -1.64 -35.08 31.79
CA THR A 30 -2.40 -33.85 31.61
C THR A 30 -1.81 -33.13 30.41
N ALA A 31 -2.29 -33.50 29.22
CA ALA A 31 -2.13 -32.69 28.03
C ALA A 31 -2.47 -31.23 28.40
N PRO A 32 -1.65 -30.23 28.01
CA PRO A 32 -2.00 -28.85 28.28
C PRO A 32 -3.40 -28.61 27.70
N ARG A 33 -4.36 -28.24 28.55
CA ARG A 33 -5.69 -27.83 28.13
C ARG A 33 -5.50 -26.84 26.98
N GLU A 34 -5.90 -27.23 25.77
CA GLU A 34 -6.05 -26.30 24.66
C GLU A 34 -6.83 -25.11 25.20
N ARG A 35 -6.19 -23.93 25.21
CA ARG A 35 -6.91 -22.72 25.54
C ARG A 35 -8.11 -22.66 24.58
N PRO A 36 -9.35 -22.50 25.07
CA PRO A 36 -10.48 -22.33 24.17
C PRO A 36 -10.13 -21.23 23.19
N SER A 37 -10.24 -21.52 21.87
CA SER A 37 -9.95 -20.57 20.81
C SER A 37 -10.55 -19.21 21.20
N PRO A 38 -9.82 -18.08 21.05
CA PRO A 38 -10.40 -16.77 21.26
C PRO A 38 -11.71 -16.74 20.47
N ARG A 39 -12.86 -16.53 21.13
CA ARG A 39 -14.15 -16.43 20.44
C ARG A 39 -14.16 -15.12 19.64
N GLN A 40 -13.45 -15.11 18.52
CA GLN A 40 -13.48 -14.06 17.52
C GLN A 40 -14.80 -14.08 16.77
N ASP A 41 -15.46 -15.25 16.77
CA ASP A 41 -16.72 -15.46 16.08
C ASP A 41 -17.76 -14.39 16.43
N GLY A 42 -18.46 -13.94 15.40
CA GLY A 42 -19.51 -12.92 15.46
C GLY A 42 -19.28 -11.81 14.45
N VAL A 43 -20.05 -10.73 14.63
CA VAL A 43 -20.13 -9.63 13.66
C VAL A 43 -19.40 -8.40 14.21
N TRP A 44 -18.60 -7.78 13.35
CA TRP A 44 -17.72 -6.68 13.70
C TRP A 44 -17.90 -5.51 12.73
N GLN A 45 -18.24 -4.34 13.24
CA GLN A 45 -18.12 -3.09 12.50
C GLN A 45 -16.65 -2.68 12.47
N VAL A 46 -16.14 -2.33 11.29
CA VAL A 46 -14.82 -1.71 11.14
C VAL A 46 -14.97 -0.20 11.18
N ASP A 47 -14.22 0.46 12.08
CA ASP A 47 -14.20 1.92 12.17
C ASP A 47 -13.49 2.50 10.93
N GLY A 48 -14.16 3.42 10.24
CA GLY A 48 -13.57 4.26 9.19
C GLY A 48 -13.56 3.70 7.78
N TYR A 49 -14.01 2.47 7.55
CA TYR A 49 -13.91 1.85 6.21
C TYR A 49 -15.26 1.61 5.56
N GLY A 50 -16.38 1.90 6.22
CA GLY A 50 -17.69 1.50 5.70
C GLY A 50 -17.74 -0.01 5.46
N THR A 51 -17.27 -0.80 6.44
CA THR A 51 -17.14 -2.25 6.32
C THR A 51 -17.68 -2.95 7.56
N VAL A 52 -18.42 -4.02 7.36
CA VAL A 52 -18.77 -4.99 8.39
C VAL A 52 -18.11 -6.32 8.08
N LEU A 53 -17.70 -7.06 9.11
CA LEU A 53 -17.06 -8.36 8.99
C LEU A 53 -17.86 -9.39 9.77
N THR A 54 -18.05 -10.58 9.22
CA THR A 54 -18.42 -11.76 10.00
C THR A 54 -17.19 -12.64 10.16
N ILE A 55 -17.01 -13.19 11.35
CA ILE A 55 -16.04 -14.25 11.60
C ILE A 55 -16.85 -15.44 12.09
N GLU A 56 -16.78 -16.56 11.37
CA GLU A 56 -17.52 -17.77 11.72
C GLU A 56 -16.68 -18.99 11.33
N ASN A 57 -16.44 -19.91 12.27
CA ASN A 57 -15.73 -21.17 12.03
C ASN A 57 -14.36 -21.00 11.33
N GLY A 58 -13.66 -19.90 11.60
CA GLY A 58 -12.36 -19.61 10.98
C GLY A 58 -12.44 -18.98 9.59
N THR A 59 -13.62 -18.65 9.10
CA THR A 59 -13.82 -17.84 7.88
C THR A 59 -14.14 -16.40 8.28
N LEU A 60 -13.48 -15.45 7.64
CA LEU A 60 -13.78 -14.02 7.72
C LEU A 60 -14.40 -13.59 6.39
N GLN A 61 -15.61 -13.06 6.43
CA GLN A 61 -16.29 -12.47 5.26
C GLN A 61 -16.42 -10.96 5.46
N GLN A 62 -15.99 -10.18 4.49
CA GLN A 62 -16.18 -8.73 4.48
C GLN A 62 -17.48 -8.35 3.76
N TYR A 63 -18.09 -7.26 4.21
CA TYR A 63 -19.23 -6.62 3.58
C TYR A 63 -18.94 -5.13 3.45
N ASP A 64 -18.99 -4.61 2.22
CA ASP A 64 -18.86 -3.19 1.93
C ASP A 64 -20.21 -2.52 2.13
N THR A 65 -20.29 -1.60 3.09
CA THR A 65 -21.53 -0.96 3.52
C THR A 65 -21.51 0.53 3.22
N THR A 66 -22.64 1.04 2.76
CA THR A 66 -22.97 2.47 2.75
C THR A 66 -24.31 2.71 3.43
N ALA A 67 -24.78 3.95 3.49
CA ALA A 67 -26.13 4.27 3.92
C ALA A 67 -27.24 3.61 3.07
N ILE A 68 -26.94 3.20 1.83
CA ILE A 68 -27.92 2.64 0.88
C ILE A 68 -27.60 1.21 0.41
N SER A 69 -26.43 0.67 0.73
CA SER A 69 -25.98 -0.61 0.20
C SER A 69 -25.23 -1.47 1.22
N CYS A 70 -25.27 -2.77 0.99
CA CYS A 70 -24.35 -3.72 1.60
C CYS A 70 -24.02 -4.81 0.57
N LEU A 71 -22.76 -4.88 0.14
CA LEU A 71 -22.28 -5.82 -0.88
C LEU A 71 -21.26 -6.77 -0.27
N GLU A 72 -21.28 -8.03 -0.68
CA GLU A 72 -20.24 -8.98 -0.29
C GLU A 72 -18.89 -8.54 -0.87
N GLY A 73 -17.91 -8.43 0.01
CA GLY A 73 -16.52 -8.16 -0.33
C GLY A 73 -15.66 -9.41 -0.23
N SER A 74 -14.39 -9.20 0.09
CA SER A 74 -13.40 -10.27 0.17
C SER A 74 -13.66 -11.29 1.28
N THR A 75 -13.19 -12.51 1.04
CA THR A 75 -13.11 -13.59 2.03
C THR A 75 -11.67 -13.84 2.48
N ALA A 76 -11.52 -14.30 3.71
CA ALA A 76 -10.26 -14.80 4.22
C ALA A 76 -10.46 -16.01 5.12
N THR A 77 -9.53 -16.96 5.06
CA THR A 77 -9.58 -18.20 5.86
C THR A 77 -8.47 -18.22 6.89
N ARG A 78 -8.76 -18.77 8.07
CA ARG A 78 -7.78 -18.91 9.15
C ARG A 78 -6.56 -19.69 8.66
N ALA A 79 -5.38 -19.11 8.88
CA ALA A 79 -4.10 -19.69 8.51
C ALA A 79 -3.22 -20.00 9.73
N THR A 80 -3.19 -19.12 10.74
CA THR A 80 -2.32 -19.27 11.92
C THR A 80 -3.02 -18.83 13.20
N VAL A 81 -2.56 -19.34 14.35
CA VAL A 81 -3.01 -18.93 15.68
C VAL A 81 -1.78 -18.70 16.56
N ASP A 82 -1.66 -17.51 17.12
CA ASP A 82 -0.60 -17.14 18.08
C ASP A 82 -1.20 -16.34 19.24
N GLY A 83 -1.40 -17.02 20.38
CA GLY A 83 -2.07 -16.44 21.54
C GLY A 83 -3.49 -15.97 21.22
N ASP A 84 -3.73 -14.65 21.39
CA ASP A 84 -5.02 -14.00 21.08
C ASP A 84 -5.10 -13.45 19.65
N THR A 85 -4.04 -13.62 18.86
CA THR A 85 -3.95 -13.19 17.47
C THR A 85 -4.22 -14.37 16.56
N ILE A 86 -5.17 -14.21 15.65
CA ILE A 86 -5.46 -15.20 14.61
C ILE A 86 -5.10 -14.58 13.26
N GLY A 87 -4.25 -15.30 12.52
CA GLY A 87 -3.88 -14.94 11.16
C GLY A 87 -4.88 -15.51 10.17
N TYR A 88 -5.28 -14.71 9.20
CA TYR A 88 -6.13 -15.08 8.08
C TYR A 88 -5.41 -14.81 6.76
N ARG A 89 -5.68 -15.64 5.75
CA ARG A 89 -5.22 -15.46 4.39
C ARG A 89 -6.41 -15.16 3.50
N ALA A 90 -6.42 -13.97 2.91
CA ALA A 90 -7.42 -13.57 1.94
C ALA A 90 -7.15 -14.23 0.58
N ASP A 91 -8.16 -14.27 -0.29
CA ASP A 91 -8.08 -14.91 -1.60
C ASP A 91 -7.06 -14.24 -2.54
N ASN A 92 -6.82 -12.95 -2.35
CA ASN A 92 -5.76 -12.19 -3.00
C ASN A 92 -4.36 -12.42 -2.38
N SER A 93 -4.21 -13.46 -1.55
CA SER A 93 -2.99 -13.82 -0.81
C SER A 93 -2.52 -12.80 0.23
N ARG A 94 -3.27 -11.72 0.49
CA ARG A 94 -2.97 -10.81 1.60
C ARG A 94 -3.17 -11.52 2.92
N VAL A 95 -2.32 -11.18 3.90
CA VAL A 95 -2.37 -11.76 5.24
C VAL A 95 -2.88 -10.71 6.21
N LEU A 96 -3.88 -11.10 6.98
CA LEU A 96 -4.57 -10.30 7.98
C LEU A 96 -4.32 -10.90 9.36
N ALA A 97 -4.16 -10.09 10.38
CA ALA A 97 -4.11 -10.52 11.77
C ALA A 97 -5.26 -9.88 12.54
N VAL A 98 -6.11 -10.71 13.14
CA VAL A 98 -7.20 -10.27 14.02
C VAL A 98 -6.84 -10.57 15.46
N ARG A 99 -6.85 -9.54 16.30
CA ARG A 99 -6.60 -9.65 17.74
C ARG A 99 -7.81 -9.15 18.51
N VAL A 100 -8.42 -10.02 19.32
CA VAL A 100 -9.60 -9.67 20.11
C VAL A 100 -9.19 -9.18 21.49
N ASN A 101 -9.76 -8.07 21.94
CA ASN A 101 -9.49 -7.53 23.27
C ASN A 101 -10.10 -8.43 24.37
N PRO A 102 -9.56 -8.41 25.61
CA PRO A 102 -10.07 -9.22 26.71
C PRO A 102 -11.58 -9.03 27.01
N ASN A 103 -12.11 -7.82 26.79
CA ASN A 103 -13.54 -7.52 26.96
C ASN A 103 -14.44 -8.14 25.86
N ARG A 104 -13.84 -8.70 24.80
CA ARG A 104 -14.47 -9.31 23.62
C ARG A 104 -15.45 -8.40 22.86
N ARG A 105 -15.52 -7.10 23.16
CA ARG A 105 -16.37 -6.11 22.47
C ARG A 105 -15.59 -5.33 21.42
N GLN A 106 -14.27 -5.36 21.50
CA GLN A 106 -13.38 -4.69 20.59
C GLN A 106 -12.33 -5.67 20.07
N ALA A 107 -11.83 -5.41 18.87
CA ALA A 107 -10.72 -6.12 18.26
C ALA A 107 -9.92 -5.17 17.38
N THR A 108 -8.76 -5.62 16.92
CA THR A 108 -7.96 -4.93 15.91
C THR A 108 -7.73 -5.88 14.73
N LEU A 109 -7.80 -5.35 13.51
CA LEU A 109 -7.44 -6.05 12.28
C LEU A 109 -6.26 -5.33 11.65
N GLN A 110 -5.16 -6.03 11.46
CA GLN A 110 -3.94 -5.49 10.86
C GLN A 110 -3.61 -6.25 9.59
N PHE A 111 -3.27 -5.53 8.51
CA PHE A 111 -2.66 -6.15 7.34
C PHE A 111 -1.15 -6.21 7.52
N THR A 112 -0.50 -7.30 7.10
CA THR A 112 0.95 -7.45 7.29
C THR A 112 1.77 -6.45 6.47
N ASP A 113 1.21 -5.93 5.38
CA ASP A 113 1.83 -4.97 4.48
C ASP A 113 1.63 -3.49 4.90
N ALA A 114 0.76 -3.22 5.88
CA ALA A 114 0.45 -1.88 6.38
C ALA A 114 0.92 -1.67 7.86
N PRO A 115 1.32 -0.45 8.23
CA PRO A 115 1.87 -0.17 9.56
C PRO A 115 0.81 0.11 10.63
N ASP A 116 -0.43 0.37 10.24
CA ASP A 116 -1.56 0.67 11.10
C ASP A 116 -2.48 -0.55 11.31
N HIS A 117 -3.50 -0.39 12.16
CA HIS A 117 -4.54 -1.37 12.35
C HIS A 117 -5.93 -0.72 12.25
N ARG A 118 -6.91 -1.50 11.85
CA ARG A 118 -8.32 -1.11 11.85
C ARG A 118 -8.95 -1.51 13.18
N ASN A 119 -9.70 -0.60 13.79
CA ASN A 119 -10.43 -0.89 15.01
C ASN A 119 -11.76 -1.55 14.68
N LEU A 120 -12.08 -2.61 15.42
CA LEU A 120 -13.29 -3.40 15.24
C LEU A 120 -14.15 -3.25 16.49
N ARG A 121 -15.44 -3.00 16.29
CA ARG A 121 -16.45 -3.00 17.35
C ARG A 121 -17.45 -4.11 17.10
N ARG A 122 -17.64 -4.97 18.08
CA ARG A 122 -18.64 -6.05 17.99
C ARG A 122 -20.04 -5.44 17.89
N VAL A 123 -20.83 -5.93 16.93
CA VAL A 123 -22.24 -5.60 16.76
C VAL A 123 -23.10 -6.85 16.95
N ALA A 124 -24.39 -6.66 17.21
CA ALA A 124 -25.28 -7.75 17.62
C ALA A 124 -25.58 -8.73 16.47
N ALA A 125 -25.71 -8.21 15.25
CA ALA A 125 -26.02 -8.99 14.05
C ALA A 125 -25.50 -8.26 12.82
N LEU A 126 -25.39 -9.00 11.72
CA LEU A 126 -25.13 -8.45 10.40
C LEU A 126 -26.28 -7.52 9.99
N PRO A 127 -26.02 -6.34 9.40
CA PRO A 127 -27.10 -5.47 8.94
C PRO A 127 -28.04 -6.22 7.98
N ALA A 128 -29.35 -6.05 8.16
CA ALA A 128 -30.36 -6.76 7.36
C ALA A 128 -30.27 -6.47 5.85
N ALA A 129 -29.64 -5.35 5.46
CA ALA A 129 -29.36 -5.04 4.06
C ALA A 129 -28.37 -6.05 3.43
N CYS A 130 -27.43 -6.58 4.22
CA CYS A 130 -26.40 -7.50 3.72
C CYS A 130 -26.91 -8.89 3.35
N SER A 131 -28.13 -9.25 3.76
CA SER A 131 -28.77 -10.50 3.35
C SER A 131 -29.68 -10.34 2.12
N ARG A 132 -29.71 -9.15 1.51
CA ARG A 132 -30.56 -8.83 0.36
C ARG A 132 -29.68 -8.43 -0.83
N PRO A 133 -29.71 -9.17 -1.95
CA PRO A 133 -28.98 -8.77 -3.12
C PRO A 133 -29.53 -7.45 -3.66
N LEU A 134 -28.63 -6.57 -4.09
CA LEU A 134 -28.99 -5.34 -4.79
C LEU A 134 -29.17 -5.63 -6.28
N PRO A 135 -30.16 -5.00 -6.95
CA PRO A 135 -30.26 -5.04 -8.40
C PRO A 135 -28.98 -4.51 -9.06
N GLY A 136 -28.49 -5.21 -10.09
CA GLY A 136 -27.37 -4.77 -10.92
C GLY A 136 -27.75 -3.77 -12.01
N ASP A 137 -28.93 -3.15 -11.94
CA ASP A 137 -29.38 -2.20 -12.96
C ASP A 137 -28.55 -0.91 -12.94
N PRO A 138 -28.48 -0.16 -14.06
CA PRO A 138 -27.62 1.01 -14.17
C PRO A 138 -27.85 2.07 -13.08
N ARG A 139 -29.10 2.27 -12.66
CA ARG A 139 -29.44 3.31 -11.69
C ARG A 139 -29.01 2.93 -10.28
N THR A 140 -29.24 1.68 -9.89
CA THR A 140 -28.77 1.17 -8.60
C THR A 140 -27.24 1.18 -8.56
N THR A 141 -26.57 0.75 -9.64
CA THR A 141 -25.12 0.81 -9.74
C THR A 141 -24.57 2.23 -9.61
N PHE A 142 -25.19 3.21 -10.28
CA PHE A 142 -24.83 4.62 -10.14
C PHE A 142 -24.96 5.11 -8.69
N ASP A 143 -26.09 4.84 -8.05
CA ASP A 143 -26.38 5.32 -6.71
C ASP A 143 -25.36 4.77 -5.70
N VAL A 144 -25.02 3.48 -5.80
CA VAL A 144 -24.02 2.84 -4.94
C VAL A 144 -22.62 3.41 -5.17
N PHE A 145 -22.22 3.60 -6.43
CA PHE A 145 -20.94 4.21 -6.78
C PHE A 145 -20.81 5.62 -6.18
N TRP A 146 -21.80 6.47 -6.44
CA TRP A 146 -21.82 7.85 -5.97
C TRP A 146 -21.81 7.92 -4.44
N GLN A 147 -22.65 7.12 -3.76
CA GLN A 147 -22.72 7.09 -2.29
C GLN A 147 -21.42 6.61 -1.67
N THR A 148 -20.78 5.58 -2.25
CA THR A 148 -19.53 5.04 -1.72
C THR A 148 -18.42 6.10 -1.71
N PHE A 149 -18.30 6.86 -2.79
CA PHE A 149 -17.39 8.01 -2.88
C PHE A 149 -17.76 9.10 -1.87
N ALA A 150 -19.05 9.45 -1.78
CA ALA A 150 -19.53 10.48 -0.86
C ALA A 150 -19.14 10.20 0.60
N GLU A 151 -19.19 8.94 1.02
CA GLU A 151 -18.93 8.50 2.39
C GLU A 151 -17.44 8.26 2.69
N ASN A 152 -16.62 7.91 1.69
CA ASN A 152 -15.26 7.41 1.91
C ASN A 152 -14.16 8.32 1.36
N TYR A 153 -14.36 9.04 0.25
CA TYR A 153 -13.30 9.81 -0.39
C TYR A 153 -13.00 11.12 0.36
N PRO A 154 -11.81 11.34 0.93
CA PRO A 154 -11.57 12.46 1.84
C PRO A 154 -11.14 13.77 1.15
N PHE A 155 -10.90 13.76 -0.17
CA PHE A 155 -10.16 14.86 -0.84
C PHE A 155 -11.00 15.80 -1.70
N PHE A 156 -12.33 15.65 -1.75
CA PHE A 156 -13.20 16.49 -2.59
C PHE A 156 -12.95 18.00 -2.39
N ALA A 157 -12.88 18.46 -1.14
CA ALA A 157 -12.65 19.87 -0.83
C ALA A 157 -11.26 20.35 -1.30
N ALA A 158 -10.22 19.52 -1.15
CA ALA A 158 -8.87 19.84 -1.61
C ALA A 158 -8.77 19.89 -3.14
N LYS A 159 -9.61 19.11 -3.83
CA LYS A 159 -9.73 19.09 -5.30
C LYS A 159 -10.73 20.12 -5.84
N GLY A 160 -11.40 20.90 -4.98
CA GLY A 160 -12.41 21.87 -5.39
C GLY A 160 -13.66 21.25 -6.03
N VAL A 161 -13.94 19.97 -5.75
CA VAL A 161 -15.05 19.22 -6.32
C VAL A 161 -16.21 19.16 -5.33
N ASP A 162 -17.39 19.64 -5.74
CA ASP A 162 -18.63 19.40 -5.02
C ASP A 162 -19.28 18.09 -5.50
N TRP A 163 -19.03 17.01 -4.76
CA TRP A 163 -19.54 15.69 -5.12
C TRP A 163 -21.07 15.59 -5.13
N ARG A 164 -21.77 16.44 -4.37
CA ARG A 164 -23.23 16.50 -4.43
C ARG A 164 -23.70 17.02 -5.77
N SER A 165 -23.12 18.13 -6.21
CA SER A 165 -23.40 18.70 -7.53
C SER A 165 -23.05 17.74 -8.67
N VAL A 166 -21.99 16.93 -8.51
CA VAL A 166 -21.67 15.83 -9.46
C VAL A 166 -22.84 14.83 -9.52
N GLY A 167 -23.35 14.36 -8.37
CA GLY A 167 -24.52 13.47 -8.33
C GLY A 167 -25.74 14.07 -9.02
N ASP A 168 -26.09 15.32 -8.68
CA ASP A 168 -27.24 16.03 -9.26
C ASP A 168 -27.13 16.20 -10.78
N ARG A 169 -25.90 16.34 -11.30
CA ARG A 169 -25.62 16.49 -12.73
C ARG A 169 -25.70 15.17 -13.50
N TYR A 170 -25.11 14.11 -12.98
CA TYR A 170 -24.94 12.85 -13.72
C TYR A 170 -26.07 11.85 -13.51
N ARG A 171 -26.68 11.83 -12.31
CA ARG A 171 -27.75 10.88 -11.99
C ARG A 171 -28.93 10.92 -12.98
N PRO A 172 -29.40 12.10 -13.46
CA PRO A 172 -30.49 12.16 -14.45
C PRO A 172 -30.12 11.58 -15.84
N ARG A 173 -28.83 11.41 -16.15
CA ARG A 173 -28.36 10.79 -17.40
C ARG A 173 -28.44 9.26 -17.36
N VAL A 174 -28.66 8.67 -16.18
CA VAL A 174 -28.74 7.22 -16.00
C VAL A 174 -30.20 6.77 -15.88
N GLY A 175 -30.67 6.06 -16.90
CA GLY A 175 -32.00 5.50 -16.99
C GLY A 175 -32.01 3.98 -17.14
N PRO A 176 -33.19 3.36 -17.21
CA PRO A 176 -33.32 1.90 -17.32
C PRO A 176 -32.66 1.27 -18.57
N ASN A 177 -32.47 2.06 -19.62
CA ASN A 177 -31.87 1.62 -20.89
C ASN A 177 -30.40 2.05 -21.06
N THR A 178 -29.80 2.65 -20.04
CA THR A 178 -28.38 3.04 -20.09
C THR A 178 -27.53 1.79 -20.23
N THR A 179 -26.71 1.74 -21.26
CA THR A 179 -25.79 0.63 -21.53
C THR A 179 -24.59 0.66 -20.59
N ASP A 180 -23.88 -0.47 -20.48
CA ASP A 180 -22.61 -0.56 -19.75
C ASP A 180 -21.57 0.45 -20.25
N ASP A 181 -21.48 0.69 -21.57
CA ASP A 181 -20.52 1.66 -22.12
C ASP A 181 -20.88 3.11 -21.75
N GLU A 182 -22.17 3.46 -21.78
CA GLU A 182 -22.65 4.77 -21.36
C GLU A 182 -22.46 4.99 -19.85
N LEU A 183 -22.78 3.99 -19.03
CA LEU A 183 -22.59 4.08 -17.58
C LEU A 183 -21.10 4.20 -17.21
N PHE A 184 -20.25 3.42 -17.87
CA PHE A 184 -18.80 3.48 -17.65
C PHE A 184 -18.24 4.85 -18.06
N ALA A 185 -18.68 5.40 -19.19
CA ALA A 185 -18.30 6.74 -19.62
C ALA A 185 -18.74 7.82 -18.61
N ILE A 186 -19.96 7.71 -18.07
CA ILE A 186 -20.45 8.61 -17.02
C ILE A 186 -19.56 8.55 -15.78
N PHE A 187 -19.19 7.36 -15.30
CA PHE A 187 -18.29 7.25 -14.14
C PHE A 187 -16.92 7.82 -14.41
N ARG A 188 -16.36 7.63 -15.62
CA ARG A 188 -15.11 8.29 -16.00
C ARG A 188 -15.21 9.81 -15.93
N GLU A 189 -16.25 10.39 -16.53
CA GLU A 189 -16.50 11.85 -16.47
C GLU A 189 -16.68 12.36 -15.02
N MET A 190 -17.15 11.53 -14.10
CA MET A 190 -17.24 11.87 -12.68
C MET A 190 -15.88 11.83 -11.95
N LEU A 191 -14.99 10.90 -12.34
CA LEU A 191 -13.70 10.67 -11.69
C LEU A 191 -12.56 11.53 -12.25
N ASP A 192 -12.61 11.87 -13.55
CA ASP A 192 -11.64 12.69 -14.28
C ASP A 192 -11.16 13.94 -13.50
N PRO A 193 -12.04 14.80 -12.93
CA PRO A 193 -11.59 16.02 -12.23
C PRO A 193 -10.92 15.75 -10.87
N LEU A 194 -10.80 14.50 -10.42
CA LEU A 194 -10.17 14.17 -9.15
C LEU A 194 -8.65 14.04 -9.26
N ASP A 195 -8.08 13.83 -10.46
CA ASP A 195 -6.62 13.77 -10.70
C ASP A 195 -5.88 12.93 -9.65
N ASP A 196 -6.29 11.67 -9.46
CA ASP A 196 -5.87 10.84 -8.33
C ASP A 196 -5.54 9.41 -8.77
N ALA A 197 -4.24 9.09 -8.73
CA ALA A 197 -3.68 7.82 -9.17
C ALA A 197 -4.06 6.61 -8.31
N HIS A 198 -4.72 6.82 -7.17
CA HIS A 198 -5.30 5.74 -6.36
C HIS A 198 -6.79 5.50 -6.67
N LEU A 199 -7.33 6.17 -7.69
CA LEU A 199 -8.62 5.84 -8.28
C LEU A 199 -8.44 4.87 -9.43
N TYR A 200 -9.29 3.84 -9.46
CA TYR A 200 -9.50 3.04 -10.65
C TYR A 200 -10.95 2.62 -10.78
N LEU A 201 -11.37 2.31 -12.00
CA LEU A 201 -12.65 1.70 -12.33
C LEU A 201 -12.44 0.58 -13.35
N SER A 202 -13.00 -0.59 -13.07
CA SER A 202 -12.90 -1.79 -13.89
C SER A 202 -14.28 -2.40 -14.14
N GLY A 203 -14.70 -2.39 -15.39
CA GLY A 203 -15.93 -3.04 -15.87
C GLY A 203 -15.65 -4.30 -16.71
N GLY A 204 -14.44 -4.85 -16.61
CA GLY A 204 -13.97 -6.01 -17.39
C GLY A 204 -12.76 -5.69 -18.27
N PRO A 205 -12.29 -6.66 -19.10
CA PRO A 205 -11.00 -6.57 -19.80
C PRO A 205 -10.81 -5.36 -20.73
N ASN A 206 -11.90 -4.83 -21.28
CA ASN A 206 -11.88 -3.71 -22.22
C ASN A 206 -12.42 -2.40 -21.60
N ARG A 207 -12.72 -2.40 -20.30
CA ARG A 207 -13.26 -1.25 -19.57
C ARG A 207 -12.43 -1.01 -18.33
N PHE A 208 -11.34 -0.28 -18.49
CA PHE A 208 -10.47 0.13 -17.40
C PHE A 208 -10.22 1.64 -17.47
N PHE A 209 -10.25 2.28 -16.31
CA PHE A 209 -9.91 3.68 -16.13
C PHE A 209 -9.07 3.82 -14.87
N ALA A 210 -7.97 4.53 -14.97
CA ALA A 210 -7.15 5.03 -13.88
C ALA A 210 -6.41 6.24 -14.43
N GLU A 211 -6.18 7.24 -13.61
CA GLU A 211 -5.55 8.48 -14.04
C GLU A 211 -4.63 9.03 -12.96
N ALA A 212 -3.50 9.58 -13.41
CA ALA A 212 -2.53 10.24 -12.57
C ALA A 212 -2.69 11.76 -12.72
N ARG A 213 -2.24 12.52 -11.73
CA ARG A 213 -2.11 13.98 -11.85
C ARG A 213 -1.42 14.35 -13.19
N PRO A 214 -1.91 15.38 -13.91
CA PRO A 214 -1.32 15.81 -15.17
C PRO A 214 0.19 16.05 -15.08
N GLY A 215 0.92 15.63 -16.11
CA GLY A 215 2.38 15.71 -16.16
C GLY A 215 3.12 14.51 -15.53
N THR A 216 2.42 13.58 -14.90
CA THR A 216 3.05 12.38 -14.33
C THR A 216 3.25 11.29 -15.36
N THR A 217 4.50 10.85 -15.52
CA THR A 217 4.81 9.63 -16.28
C THR A 217 4.54 8.40 -15.40
N ALA A 218 3.78 7.42 -15.89
CA ALA A 218 3.50 6.21 -15.12
C ALA A 218 4.79 5.39 -14.87
N PRO A 219 5.05 4.92 -13.63
CA PRO A 219 6.23 4.12 -13.28
C PRO A 219 6.09 2.66 -13.79
N THR A 220 6.12 2.50 -15.10
CA THR A 220 6.02 1.19 -15.78
C THR A 220 7.34 0.42 -15.70
N PRO A 221 7.32 -0.92 -15.82
CA PRO A 221 8.55 -1.71 -15.93
C PRO A 221 9.45 -1.27 -17.08
N GLU A 222 8.87 -0.84 -18.21
CA GLU A 222 9.60 -0.34 -19.36
C GLU A 222 10.31 0.99 -19.05
N LEU A 223 9.62 1.91 -18.36
CA LEU A 223 10.24 3.14 -17.88
C LEU A 223 11.35 2.85 -16.86
N ASP A 224 11.09 1.96 -15.91
CA ASP A 224 12.05 1.55 -14.88
C ASP A 224 13.35 1.04 -15.51
N ALA A 225 13.25 0.14 -16.48
CA ALA A 225 14.38 -0.41 -17.21
C ALA A 225 15.13 0.67 -18.02
N ARG A 226 14.39 1.53 -18.75
CA ARG A 226 14.98 2.63 -19.53
C ARG A 226 15.77 3.59 -18.66
N ILE A 227 15.18 4.03 -17.55
CA ILE A 227 15.80 4.98 -16.63
C ILE A 227 16.99 4.35 -15.90
N LYS A 228 16.89 3.10 -15.46
CA LYS A 228 18.02 2.39 -14.85
C LYS A 228 19.20 2.28 -15.81
N ALA A 229 18.96 1.97 -17.08
CA ALA A 229 20.01 1.93 -18.11
C ALA A 229 20.65 3.32 -18.32
N TYR A 230 19.83 4.38 -18.40
CA TYR A 230 20.32 5.75 -18.53
C TYR A 230 21.20 6.17 -17.35
N ILE A 231 20.78 5.91 -16.12
CA ILE A 231 21.56 6.18 -14.90
C ILE A 231 22.89 5.41 -14.93
N GLN A 232 22.86 4.13 -15.29
CA GLN A 232 24.07 3.32 -15.39
C GLN A 232 25.08 3.90 -16.41
N GLU A 233 24.58 4.34 -17.57
CA GLU A 233 25.41 4.93 -18.63
C GLU A 233 25.96 6.30 -18.24
N ARG A 234 25.07 7.21 -17.81
CA ARG A 234 25.35 8.64 -17.65
C ARG A 234 25.93 9.00 -16.29
N ASP A 235 25.34 8.48 -15.20
CA ASP A 235 25.63 8.93 -13.83
C ASP A 235 26.75 8.11 -13.18
N LEU A 236 26.75 6.80 -13.46
CA LEU A 236 27.60 5.83 -12.77
C LEU A 236 28.80 5.41 -13.62
N GLY A 237 28.62 5.29 -14.94
CA GLY A 237 29.63 4.82 -15.87
C GLY A 237 30.02 3.35 -15.64
N ALA A 238 30.95 2.85 -16.46
CA ALA A 238 31.38 1.44 -16.41
C ALA A 238 32.12 1.05 -15.12
N ASP A 239 32.72 2.03 -14.42
CA ASP A 239 33.52 1.81 -13.21
C ASP A 239 32.66 1.58 -11.95
N HIS A 240 31.37 1.95 -11.99
CA HIS A 240 30.44 1.84 -10.87
C HIS A 240 29.17 1.06 -11.28
N PRO A 241 29.28 -0.23 -11.66
CA PRO A 241 28.11 -1.01 -12.04
C PRO A 241 27.13 -1.17 -10.88
N LEU A 242 25.83 -1.11 -11.18
CA LEU A 242 24.77 -1.40 -10.22
C LEU A 242 24.76 -2.88 -9.88
N THR A 243 24.87 -3.18 -8.59
CA THR A 243 24.53 -4.51 -8.07
C THR A 243 23.03 -4.56 -7.81
N GLU A 244 22.35 -5.51 -8.43
CA GLU A 244 20.90 -5.65 -8.38
C GLU A 244 20.43 -6.70 -7.36
N TYR A 245 19.33 -6.40 -6.69
CA TYR A 245 18.65 -7.25 -5.71
C TYR A 245 17.15 -7.19 -5.95
N GLY A 246 16.40 -8.18 -5.47
CA GLY A 246 14.94 -8.17 -5.53
C GLY A 246 14.39 -7.90 -6.93
N GLN A 247 14.80 -8.70 -7.92
CA GLN A 247 14.38 -8.52 -9.33
C GLN A 247 14.76 -7.16 -9.93
N GLY A 248 15.89 -6.58 -9.49
CA GLY A 248 16.38 -5.29 -10.00
C GLY A 248 15.62 -4.07 -9.48
N ARG A 249 14.67 -4.25 -8.54
CA ARG A 249 13.94 -3.15 -7.91
C ARG A 249 14.71 -2.44 -6.82
N VAL A 250 15.70 -3.12 -6.23
CA VAL A 250 16.69 -2.52 -5.33
C VAL A 250 18.04 -2.65 -6.00
N SER A 251 18.79 -1.56 -6.09
CA SER A 251 20.13 -1.59 -6.68
C SER A 251 21.07 -0.67 -5.94
N TYR A 252 22.35 -1.04 -5.87
CA TYR A 252 23.34 -0.27 -5.15
C TYR A 252 24.69 -0.24 -5.87
N THR A 253 25.40 0.88 -5.74
CA THR A 253 26.83 0.96 -6.02
C THR A 253 27.53 1.96 -5.11
N ASP A 254 28.83 1.76 -4.90
CA ASP A 254 29.66 2.73 -4.20
C ASP A 254 30.18 3.79 -5.18
N LEU A 255 30.17 5.04 -4.75
CA LEU A 255 30.63 6.19 -5.52
C LEU A 255 31.93 6.78 -4.93
N PRO A 256 32.72 7.51 -5.75
CA PRO A 256 33.93 8.19 -5.28
C PRO A 256 33.67 9.10 -4.07
N GLY A 257 34.69 9.37 -3.26
CA GLY A 257 34.55 10.24 -2.07
C GLY A 257 33.76 9.61 -0.92
N GLY A 258 33.64 8.27 -0.90
CA GLY A 258 32.94 7.55 0.15
C GLY A 258 31.42 7.75 0.11
N ARG A 259 30.83 7.93 -1.06
CA ARG A 259 29.37 8.03 -1.23
C ARG A 259 28.79 6.68 -1.65
N GLY A 260 27.49 6.52 -1.46
CA GLY A 260 26.73 5.41 -2.02
C GLY A 260 25.59 5.92 -2.87
N TYR A 261 25.17 5.10 -3.83
CA TYR A 261 23.95 5.30 -4.60
C TYR A 261 23.04 4.09 -4.41
N LEU A 262 21.88 4.29 -3.80
CA LEU A 262 20.84 3.30 -3.56
C LEU A 262 19.61 3.66 -4.37
N ARG A 263 19.23 2.81 -5.31
CA ARG A 263 18.01 2.96 -6.11
C ARG A 263 16.93 2.01 -5.62
N VAL A 264 15.71 2.51 -5.47
CA VAL A 264 14.53 1.69 -5.14
C VAL A 264 13.37 2.08 -6.05
N SER A 265 13.01 1.21 -7.01
CA SER A 265 11.89 1.45 -7.96
C SER A 265 10.54 0.89 -7.50
N GLY A 266 10.50 0.21 -6.36
CA GLY A 266 9.24 -0.15 -5.71
C GLY A 266 9.47 -0.92 -4.42
N PHE A 267 8.42 -0.99 -3.59
CA PHE A 267 8.38 -1.62 -2.28
C PHE A 267 7.57 -2.93 -2.28
N LEU A 268 7.61 -3.66 -3.40
CA LEU A 268 7.08 -5.01 -3.63
C LEU A 268 7.69 -5.56 -4.92
N GLY A 269 7.50 -6.85 -5.19
CA GLY A 269 7.93 -7.48 -6.46
C GLY A 269 9.38 -7.91 -6.46
N TYR A 270 9.94 -8.19 -5.28
CA TYR A 270 11.33 -8.62 -5.12
C TYR A 270 11.56 -10.10 -5.44
N VAL A 271 10.49 -10.88 -5.60
CA VAL A 271 10.53 -12.31 -5.93
C VAL A 271 9.60 -12.62 -7.11
N GLU A 272 9.92 -13.67 -7.86
CA GLU A 272 9.15 -14.05 -9.07
C GLU A 272 7.76 -14.57 -8.74
N ASP A 273 7.60 -15.26 -7.60
CA ASP A 273 6.32 -15.84 -7.22
C ASP A 273 5.35 -14.74 -6.75
N PRO A 274 4.26 -14.47 -7.51
CA PRO A 274 3.25 -13.50 -7.11
C PRO A 274 2.53 -13.92 -5.82
N LYS A 275 2.57 -15.20 -5.45
CA LYS A 275 2.02 -15.74 -4.20
C LYS A 275 3.00 -15.67 -3.02
N GLY A 276 4.26 -15.30 -3.26
CA GLY A 276 5.28 -15.15 -2.22
C GLY A 276 4.85 -14.16 -1.12
N GLY A 277 3.93 -13.25 -1.46
CA GLY A 277 3.28 -12.37 -0.50
C GLY A 277 4.28 -11.43 0.20
N TYR A 278 3.78 -10.70 1.19
CA TYR A 278 4.55 -9.69 1.89
C TYR A 278 5.81 -10.25 2.58
N ALA A 279 5.70 -11.37 3.29
CA ALA A 279 6.78 -11.90 4.12
C ALA A 279 8.04 -12.29 3.32
N VAL A 280 7.88 -12.87 2.13
CA VAL A 280 9.01 -13.25 1.27
C VAL A 280 9.68 -12.00 0.68
N ASN A 281 8.89 -10.99 0.31
CA ASN A 281 9.43 -9.70 -0.12
C ASN A 281 10.21 -9.02 1.03
N ALA A 282 9.69 -9.05 2.26
CA ALA A 282 10.39 -8.50 3.42
C ALA A 282 11.75 -9.19 3.65
N ALA A 283 11.80 -10.52 3.59
CA ALA A 283 13.04 -11.27 3.75
C ALA A 283 14.07 -10.97 2.65
N GLU A 284 13.62 -10.82 1.39
CA GLU A 284 14.52 -10.47 0.28
C GLU A 284 15.04 -9.03 0.40
N LEU A 285 14.21 -8.09 0.87
CA LEU A 285 14.66 -6.74 1.19
C LEU A 285 15.71 -6.76 2.30
N ASP A 286 15.49 -7.49 3.39
CA ASP A 286 16.45 -7.61 4.49
C ASP A 286 17.79 -8.17 3.98
N ARG A 287 17.76 -9.22 3.16
CA ARG A 287 18.96 -9.80 2.53
C ARG A 287 19.72 -8.78 1.66
N ALA A 288 18.99 -7.99 0.87
CA ALA A 288 19.57 -6.91 0.06
C ALA A 288 20.23 -5.85 0.96
N LEU A 289 19.52 -5.38 1.98
CA LEU A 289 20.00 -4.35 2.89
C LEU A 289 21.17 -4.82 3.76
N ASP A 290 21.26 -6.10 4.11
CA ASP A 290 22.42 -6.65 4.80
C ASP A 290 23.66 -6.71 3.90
N SER A 291 23.46 -6.95 2.61
CA SER A 291 24.54 -6.90 1.60
C SER A 291 25.01 -5.45 1.35
N ILE A 292 24.08 -4.50 1.38
CA ILE A 292 24.31 -3.07 1.08
C ILE A 292 24.82 -2.31 2.31
N LEU A 293 24.28 -2.53 3.51
CA LEU A 293 24.58 -1.75 4.70
C LEU A 293 25.41 -2.56 5.70
N THR A 294 26.56 -3.05 5.24
CA THR A 294 27.54 -3.77 6.08
C THR A 294 28.19 -2.84 7.09
N THR A 295 28.72 -3.40 8.18
CA THR A 295 29.43 -2.65 9.23
C THR A 295 30.56 -1.79 8.67
N GLU A 296 31.33 -2.32 7.72
CA GLU A 296 32.40 -1.58 7.06
C GLU A 296 31.84 -0.45 6.20
N ARG A 297 30.81 -0.73 5.40
CA ARG A 297 30.23 0.24 4.48
C ARG A 297 29.60 1.42 5.22
N VAL A 298 28.79 1.17 6.25
CA VAL A 298 28.15 2.26 7.00
C VAL A 298 29.15 3.15 7.75
N ARG A 299 30.34 2.64 8.11
CA ARG A 299 31.41 3.42 8.75
C ARG A 299 32.19 4.30 7.77
N ARG A 300 32.39 3.84 6.54
CA ARG A 300 33.11 4.62 5.51
C ARG A 300 32.22 5.59 4.75
N LEU A 301 30.92 5.31 4.65
CA LEU A 301 29.99 6.18 3.94
C LEU A 301 29.96 7.59 4.54
N ARG A 302 30.03 8.58 3.66
CA ARG A 302 30.01 10.02 3.95
C ARG A 302 28.73 10.69 3.45
N GLY A 303 28.04 10.05 2.52
CA GLY A 303 26.72 10.44 2.02
C GLY A 303 26.07 9.28 1.27
N LEU A 304 24.75 9.21 1.28
CA LEU A 304 23.98 8.24 0.50
C LEU A 304 22.95 8.97 -0.36
N ILE A 305 23.01 8.75 -1.68
CA ILE A 305 21.95 9.14 -2.61
C ILE A 305 20.92 8.00 -2.59
N VAL A 306 19.65 8.35 -2.35
CA VAL A 306 18.51 7.43 -2.39
C VAL A 306 17.60 7.85 -3.53
N ASP A 307 17.58 7.09 -4.62
CA ASP A 307 16.80 7.41 -5.82
C ASP A 307 15.44 6.70 -5.80
N LEU A 308 14.38 7.51 -5.78
CA LEU A 308 12.97 7.10 -5.78
C LEU A 308 12.21 7.67 -6.98
N ARG A 309 12.89 8.28 -7.96
CA ARG A 309 12.24 9.04 -9.04
C ARG A 309 11.28 8.24 -9.89
N VAL A 310 11.47 6.91 -9.98
CA VAL A 310 10.59 5.96 -10.67
C VAL A 310 10.03 4.91 -9.70
N ASN A 311 9.78 5.29 -8.45
CA ASN A 311 9.26 4.37 -7.43
C ASN A 311 7.73 4.26 -7.52
N GLY A 312 7.24 3.12 -8.03
CA GLY A 312 5.82 2.86 -8.22
C GLY A 312 5.03 2.44 -6.97
N GLY A 313 5.60 2.56 -5.76
CA GLY A 313 4.93 2.18 -4.53
C GLY A 313 5.08 0.70 -4.17
N GLY A 314 4.13 0.17 -3.41
CA GLY A 314 4.19 -1.19 -2.85
C GLY A 314 3.68 -1.23 -1.41
N ALA A 315 4.38 -1.95 -0.54
CA ALA A 315 4.00 -2.08 0.86
C ALA A 315 4.71 -1.04 1.73
N ASP A 316 3.93 -0.23 2.46
CA ASP A 316 4.41 0.78 3.42
C ASP A 316 5.46 0.22 4.39
N ASN A 317 5.21 -0.98 4.93
CA ASN A 317 6.12 -1.59 5.90
C ASN A 317 7.51 -1.88 5.30
N LEU A 318 7.64 -2.15 4.00
CA LEU A 318 8.96 -2.31 3.37
C LEU A 318 9.71 -0.98 3.29
N GLY A 319 9.00 0.13 3.05
CA GLY A 319 9.55 1.48 3.16
C GLY A 319 10.04 1.78 4.57
N LEU A 320 9.24 1.47 5.59
CA LEU A 320 9.62 1.66 6.99
C LEU A 320 10.80 0.76 7.41
N ASN A 321 10.88 -0.47 6.89
CA ASN A 321 12.02 -1.38 7.13
C ASN A 321 13.31 -0.80 6.55
N LEU A 322 13.27 -0.22 5.34
CA LEU A 322 14.42 0.51 4.79
C LEU A 322 14.77 1.71 5.67
N ALA A 323 13.79 2.53 6.06
CA ALA A 323 14.02 3.69 6.93
C ALA A 323 14.65 3.30 8.28
N ALA A 324 14.30 2.12 8.81
CA ALA A 324 14.84 1.54 10.03
C ALA A 324 16.33 1.16 9.92
N ARG A 325 16.87 0.93 8.71
CA ARG A 325 18.31 0.74 8.49
C ARG A 325 19.07 2.07 8.38
N LEU A 326 18.37 3.20 8.29
CA LEU A 326 18.92 4.53 8.09
C LEU A 326 18.90 5.40 9.35
N THR A 327 18.68 4.84 10.54
CA THR A 327 18.63 5.59 11.80
C THR A 327 19.16 4.76 12.98
N ASP A 328 19.66 5.43 14.02
CA ASP A 328 20.08 4.83 15.30
C ASP A 328 19.07 5.05 16.44
N ARG A 329 18.04 5.86 16.21
CA ARG A 329 17.03 6.20 17.22
C ARG A 329 15.62 6.28 16.62
N PRO A 330 14.58 6.02 17.43
CA PRO A 330 13.21 6.07 16.95
C PRO A 330 12.74 7.52 16.69
N TYR A 331 11.88 7.69 15.69
CA TYR A 331 11.27 8.98 15.38
C TYR A 331 9.87 8.82 14.78
N PHE A 332 9.11 9.91 14.71
CA PHE A 332 7.77 9.94 14.12
C PHE A 332 7.87 10.00 12.59
N ALA A 333 7.24 9.07 11.88
CA ALA A 333 7.18 9.10 10.43
C ALA A 333 6.02 10.01 9.98
N TYR A 334 4.81 9.54 10.25
CA TYR A 334 3.53 10.16 9.90
C TYR A 334 2.44 9.57 10.79
N ALA A 335 1.21 10.11 10.71
CA ALA A 335 0.04 9.52 11.34
C ALA A 335 -1.01 9.16 10.30
N LYS A 336 -1.56 7.94 10.39
CA LYS A 336 -2.66 7.49 9.53
C LYS A 336 -4.01 7.73 10.19
N GLN A 337 -5.00 8.10 9.40
CA GLN A 337 -6.41 8.25 9.77
C GLN A 337 -7.29 7.85 8.60
N ALA A 338 -8.45 7.24 8.88
CA ALA A 338 -9.45 6.88 7.89
C ALA A 338 -10.69 7.75 8.04
N ARG A 339 -11.40 8.04 6.94
CA ARG A 339 -12.67 8.79 6.99
C ARG A 339 -13.70 8.02 7.82
N ASN A 340 -14.32 8.62 8.82
CA ASN A 340 -15.08 7.88 9.84
C ASN A 340 -16.49 8.39 10.12
N ASP A 341 -17.03 9.21 9.22
CA ASP A 341 -18.42 9.62 9.27
C ASP A 341 -18.97 9.81 7.84
N PRO A 342 -20.05 9.09 7.47
CA PRO A 342 -20.65 9.23 6.15
C PRO A 342 -21.34 10.59 5.95
N LEU A 343 -21.71 11.30 7.02
CA LEU A 343 -22.45 12.57 6.96
C LEU A 343 -21.55 13.80 7.17
N ASP A 344 -20.37 13.63 7.77
CA ASP A 344 -19.43 14.71 8.02
C ASP A 344 -18.03 14.39 7.44
N PRO A 345 -17.64 15.00 6.30
CA PRO A 345 -16.36 14.75 5.66
C PRO A 345 -15.13 15.18 6.47
N THR A 346 -15.32 15.93 7.57
CA THR A 346 -14.23 16.39 8.45
C THR A 346 -13.89 15.39 9.56
N ARG A 347 -14.67 14.32 9.71
CA ARG A 347 -14.52 13.34 10.79
C ARG A 347 -13.67 12.16 10.33
N PHE A 348 -12.64 11.90 11.12
CA PHE A 348 -11.70 10.81 10.89
C PHE A 348 -11.61 9.90 12.11
N THR A 349 -11.07 8.69 11.92
CA THR A 349 -10.67 7.82 13.03
C THR A 349 -9.59 8.51 13.87
N ARG A 350 -9.35 7.98 15.07
CA ARG A 350 -8.23 8.45 15.90
C ARG A 350 -6.91 8.29 15.14
N ALA A 351 -6.11 9.36 15.11
CA ALA A 351 -4.78 9.34 14.51
C ALA A 351 -3.91 8.23 15.11
N GLN A 352 -3.35 7.40 14.22
CA GLN A 352 -2.41 6.34 14.57
C GLN A 352 -0.99 6.79 14.25
N PRO A 353 -0.16 7.13 15.24
CA PRO A 353 1.20 7.57 15.00
C PRO A 353 2.08 6.40 14.56
N ILE A 354 2.61 6.48 13.36
CA ILE A 354 3.59 5.55 12.82
C ILE A 354 4.98 6.06 13.17
N ARG A 355 5.86 5.15 13.60
CA ARG A 355 7.23 5.46 14.01
C ARG A 355 8.20 4.55 13.30
N VAL A 356 9.28 5.12 12.81
CA VAL A 356 10.46 4.35 12.44
C VAL A 356 11.19 4.01 13.74
N ARG A 357 11.54 2.74 13.90
CA ARG A 357 12.42 2.24 14.96
C ARG A 357 13.65 1.61 14.31
N PRO A 358 14.87 1.84 14.81
CA PRO A 358 16.07 1.21 14.28
C PRO A 358 15.91 -0.30 14.22
N ALA A 359 16.33 -0.91 13.11
CA ALA A 359 16.30 -2.36 12.96
C ALA A 359 17.27 -3.00 13.98
N PRO A 360 16.85 -3.98 14.79
CA PRO A 360 17.70 -4.54 15.84
C PRO A 360 18.82 -5.39 15.25
N GLY A 361 20.00 -5.37 15.88
CA GLY A 361 21.08 -6.33 15.59
C GLY A 361 21.81 -6.14 14.26
N VAL A 362 21.56 -5.06 13.52
CA VAL A 362 22.14 -4.80 12.19
C VAL A 362 22.79 -3.39 12.10
N PRO A 363 23.76 -3.15 11.20
CA PRO A 363 24.48 -1.87 11.14
C PRO A 363 23.65 -0.75 10.52
N HIS A 364 23.55 0.42 11.13
CA HIS A 364 22.75 1.54 10.60
C HIS A 364 23.59 2.60 9.90
N TYR A 365 23.08 3.16 8.80
CA TYR A 365 23.64 4.38 8.21
C TYR A 365 22.91 5.63 8.70
N THR A 366 23.55 6.40 9.58
CA THR A 366 22.99 7.62 10.20
C THR A 366 23.46 8.92 9.54
N GLY A 367 24.30 8.83 8.51
CA GLY A 367 24.88 9.99 7.85
C GLY A 367 23.91 10.75 6.93
N PRO A 368 24.41 11.74 6.16
CA PRO A 368 23.62 12.55 5.26
C PRO A 368 22.95 11.76 4.12
N LEU A 369 21.70 12.07 3.83
CA LEU A 369 20.95 11.57 2.67
C LEU A 369 20.66 12.67 1.67
N ALA A 370 20.83 12.37 0.38
CA ALA A 370 20.18 13.09 -0.71
C ALA A 370 19.12 12.16 -1.31
N VAL A 371 17.85 12.57 -1.31
CA VAL A 371 16.73 11.75 -1.78
C VAL A 371 16.21 12.32 -3.09
N LEU A 372 16.26 11.55 -4.16
CA LEU A 372 15.77 11.98 -5.47
C LEU A 372 14.31 11.58 -5.62
N THR A 373 13.45 12.54 -5.94
CA THR A 373 11.99 12.34 -6.09
C THR A 373 11.49 12.92 -7.40
N GLY A 374 10.38 12.39 -7.91
CA GLY A 374 9.71 12.92 -9.09
C GLY A 374 8.21 12.61 -9.10
N GLY A 375 7.50 13.05 -10.14
CA GLY A 375 6.07 12.76 -10.29
C GLY A 375 5.75 11.25 -10.32
N SER A 376 6.70 10.41 -10.70
CA SER A 376 6.58 8.94 -10.69
C SER A 376 6.99 8.30 -9.35
N THR A 377 7.24 9.09 -8.30
CA THR A 377 7.32 8.61 -6.90
C THR A 377 5.90 8.56 -6.33
N VAL A 378 5.35 7.35 -6.19
CA VAL A 378 3.91 7.09 -5.92
C VAL A 378 3.74 6.22 -4.67
N SER A 379 2.65 6.40 -3.92
CA SER A 379 2.18 5.44 -2.89
C SER A 379 3.26 5.17 -1.82
N ALA A 380 3.65 3.92 -1.57
CA ALA A 380 4.69 3.59 -0.59
C ALA A 380 6.05 4.26 -0.88
N GLY A 381 6.32 4.70 -2.11
CA GLY A 381 7.44 5.57 -2.45
C GLY A 381 7.35 6.93 -1.74
N GLU A 382 6.14 7.45 -1.62
CA GLU A 382 5.83 8.69 -0.93
C GLU A 382 5.77 8.51 0.59
N THR A 383 5.18 7.42 1.10
CA THR A 383 5.16 7.16 2.55
C THR A 383 6.58 6.94 3.09
N PHE A 384 7.44 6.27 2.33
CA PHE A 384 8.88 6.20 2.62
C PHE A 384 9.52 7.59 2.60
N THR A 385 9.28 8.40 1.56
CA THR A 385 9.78 9.79 1.47
C THR A 385 9.32 10.63 2.68
N GLN A 386 8.05 10.51 3.09
CA GLN A 386 7.49 11.19 4.25
C GLN A 386 8.16 10.73 5.54
N SER A 387 8.44 9.44 5.67
CA SER A 387 9.14 8.89 6.83
C SER A 387 10.52 9.54 7.00
N LEU A 388 11.24 9.80 5.91
CA LEU A 388 12.57 10.41 5.96
C LEU A 388 12.57 11.90 6.36
N MET A 389 11.42 12.58 6.36
CA MET A 389 11.31 14.02 6.68
C MET A 389 11.70 14.33 8.13
N ASN A 390 11.44 13.39 9.05
CA ASN A 390 11.72 13.53 10.47
C ASN A 390 12.91 12.68 10.93
N ARG A 391 13.67 12.12 9.97
CA ARG A 391 14.82 11.27 10.25
C ARG A 391 15.89 12.06 11.03
N PRO A 392 16.44 11.49 12.12
CA PRO A 392 17.61 12.02 12.81
C PRO A 392 18.84 11.93 11.90
N GLY A 393 19.20 13.05 11.31
CA GLY A 393 20.29 13.15 10.33
C GLY A 393 19.89 14.07 9.19
N ARG A 394 20.87 14.65 8.50
CA ARG A 394 20.58 15.51 7.35
C ARG A 394 19.92 14.69 6.25
N THR A 395 18.76 15.13 5.78
CA THR A 395 18.07 14.58 4.60
C THR A 395 17.69 15.74 3.68
N VAL A 396 18.17 15.74 2.44
CA VAL A 396 17.78 16.72 1.42
C VAL A 396 17.08 16.02 0.25
N ARG A 397 15.78 16.28 0.08
CA ARG A 397 14.99 15.93 -1.10
C ARG A 397 15.32 16.85 -2.29
N ILE A 398 15.56 16.28 -3.47
CA ILE A 398 15.98 16.96 -4.71
C ILE A 398 15.17 16.39 -5.88
N GLY A 399 14.80 17.23 -6.85
CA GLY A 399 14.04 16.82 -8.04
C GLY A 399 12.69 17.52 -8.09
N GLU A 400 11.62 16.77 -8.27
CA GLU A 400 10.25 17.29 -8.33
C GLU A 400 9.40 16.79 -7.17
N ALA A 401 8.19 17.36 -7.04
CA ALA A 401 7.22 16.90 -6.06
C ALA A 401 6.79 15.46 -6.37
N THR A 402 6.54 14.67 -5.33
CA THR A 402 5.98 13.33 -5.49
C THR A 402 4.54 13.37 -6.01
N GLN A 403 3.91 12.22 -6.22
CA GLN A 403 2.62 12.18 -6.91
C GLN A 403 1.41 12.70 -6.11
N GLY A 404 1.44 12.62 -4.79
CA GLY A 404 0.35 13.05 -3.93
C GLY A 404 -0.72 11.99 -3.69
N VAL A 405 -0.38 10.70 -3.65
CA VAL A 405 -1.34 9.61 -3.43
C VAL A 405 -0.87 8.66 -2.32
N PHE A 406 -1.18 8.97 -1.07
CA PHE A 406 -0.62 8.24 0.08
C PHE A 406 -1.51 7.11 0.59
N SER A 407 -2.83 7.33 0.58
CA SER A 407 -3.82 6.40 1.13
C SER A 407 -3.67 5.01 0.56
N ASP A 408 -3.85 3.98 1.38
CA ASP A 408 -4.13 2.64 0.85
C ASP A 408 -5.41 2.70 -0.01
N VAL A 409 -5.45 1.92 -1.09
CA VAL A 409 -6.62 1.83 -1.96
C VAL A 409 -7.69 0.99 -1.26
N LEU A 410 -8.88 1.57 -1.13
CA LEU A 410 -10.07 0.89 -0.67
C LEU A 410 -10.79 0.28 -1.87
N ASP A 411 -10.59 -1.02 -2.10
CA ASP A 411 -11.26 -1.75 -3.16
C ASP A 411 -12.75 -1.94 -2.86
N ARG A 412 -13.61 -1.74 -3.85
CA ARG A 412 -15.06 -1.81 -3.74
C ARG A 412 -15.67 -2.52 -4.95
N ALA A 413 -16.78 -3.22 -4.71
CA ALA A 413 -17.60 -3.82 -5.75
C ALA A 413 -18.85 -2.96 -6.03
N LEU A 414 -19.39 -3.11 -7.24
CA LEU A 414 -20.68 -2.54 -7.64
C LEU A 414 -21.72 -3.65 -7.86
N PRO A 415 -23.03 -3.34 -7.76
CA PRO A 415 -24.11 -4.31 -7.94
C PRO A 415 -24.09 -5.05 -9.28
N ASN A 416 -23.56 -4.44 -10.36
CA ASN A 416 -23.38 -5.07 -11.67
C ASN A 416 -22.08 -5.90 -11.82
N GLY A 417 -21.32 -6.10 -10.74
CA GLY A 417 -20.08 -6.87 -10.73
C GLY A 417 -18.83 -6.11 -11.13
N TRP A 418 -18.92 -4.81 -11.41
CA TRP A 418 -17.75 -3.95 -11.62
C TRP A 418 -16.99 -3.72 -10.31
N GLN A 419 -15.73 -3.30 -10.44
CA GLN A 419 -14.86 -2.99 -9.32
C GLN A 419 -14.30 -1.58 -9.46
N PHE A 420 -14.05 -0.93 -8.34
CA PHE A 420 -13.36 0.36 -8.30
C PHE A 420 -12.55 0.50 -7.03
N GLY A 421 -11.54 1.35 -7.08
CA GLY A 421 -10.72 1.71 -5.93
C GLY A 421 -10.85 3.19 -5.64
N LEU A 422 -10.79 3.55 -4.36
CA LEU A 422 -10.66 4.93 -3.93
C LEU A 422 -9.78 5.06 -2.68
N PRO A 423 -9.08 6.18 -2.48
CA PRO A 423 -8.46 6.46 -1.21
C PRO A 423 -9.52 6.82 -0.15
N ASN A 424 -9.24 6.41 1.08
CA ASN A 424 -10.11 6.58 2.24
C ASN A 424 -9.35 7.20 3.44
N GLU A 425 -8.02 7.19 3.35
CA GLU A 425 -7.13 7.52 4.45
C GLU A 425 -6.41 8.83 4.17
N VAL A 426 -5.91 9.46 5.23
CA VAL A 426 -5.05 10.65 5.18
C VAL A 426 -3.78 10.41 5.98
N PHE A 427 -2.65 10.85 5.42
CA PHE A 427 -1.33 10.69 6.02
C PHE A 427 -0.80 12.04 6.49
N ARG A 428 -0.76 12.21 7.82
CA ARG A 428 -0.47 13.51 8.42
C ARG A 428 0.96 13.62 8.95
N THR A 429 1.55 14.78 8.74
CA THR A 429 2.75 15.26 9.43
C THR A 429 2.45 15.53 10.91
N ARG A 430 3.49 15.86 11.69
CA ARG A 430 3.37 16.11 13.14
C ARG A 430 2.46 17.30 13.48
N ASP A 431 2.45 18.31 12.62
CA ASP A 431 1.61 19.51 12.67
C ASP A 431 0.26 19.33 11.98
N GLY A 432 -0.03 18.14 11.46
CA GLY A 432 -1.36 17.77 10.95
C GLY A 432 -1.58 18.04 9.45
N HIS A 433 -0.57 18.50 8.70
CA HIS A 433 -0.66 18.68 7.25
C HIS A 433 -0.64 17.33 6.51
N THR A 434 -1.29 17.28 5.34
CA THR A 434 -1.18 16.17 4.39
C THR A 434 -0.59 16.68 3.07
N PHE A 435 0.00 15.76 2.30
CA PHE A 435 0.52 15.99 0.96
C PHE A 435 -0.32 15.32 -0.13
N ASP A 436 -1.49 14.76 0.21
CA ASP A 436 -2.43 14.22 -0.78
C ASP A 436 -2.83 15.30 -1.81
N GLY A 437 -2.81 14.94 -3.08
CA GLY A 437 -3.01 15.84 -4.24
C GLY A 437 -1.75 16.58 -4.69
N THR A 438 -1.02 17.22 -3.77
CA THR A 438 0.16 18.04 -4.14
C THR A 438 1.47 17.26 -4.24
N GLY A 439 1.57 16.14 -3.52
CA GLY A 439 2.84 15.45 -3.29
C GLY A 439 3.74 16.17 -2.28
N ILE A 440 4.80 15.48 -1.85
CA ILE A 440 5.85 16.04 -1.00
C ILE A 440 6.77 16.88 -1.88
N PRO A 441 6.94 18.18 -1.57
CA PRO A 441 7.84 19.02 -2.33
C PRO A 441 9.32 18.65 -2.07
N PRO A 442 10.18 18.83 -3.09
CA PRO A 442 11.63 18.78 -2.89
C PRO A 442 12.07 19.97 -2.05
N HIS A 443 13.24 19.90 -1.42
CA HIS A 443 13.88 21.12 -0.88
C HIS A 443 14.61 21.89 -1.98
N ILE A 444 15.09 21.20 -3.00
CA ILE A 444 15.79 21.76 -4.15
C ILE A 444 15.10 21.24 -5.41
N THR A 445 14.43 22.13 -6.14
CA THR A 445 13.78 21.77 -7.39
C THR A 445 14.83 21.61 -8.49
N GLU A 446 14.81 20.45 -9.14
CA GLU A 446 15.60 20.14 -10.35
C GLU A 446 14.70 19.36 -11.31
N PRO A 447 14.89 19.48 -12.64
CA PRO A 447 14.19 18.64 -13.60
C PRO A 447 14.44 17.15 -13.35
N VAL A 448 13.45 16.31 -13.71
CA VAL A 448 13.53 14.85 -13.58
C VAL A 448 13.18 14.18 -14.91
N PHE A 449 14.20 13.71 -15.61
CA PHE A 449 14.09 12.91 -16.84
C PHE A 449 13.24 13.58 -17.92
N THR A 450 13.41 14.89 -18.10
CA THR A 450 12.74 15.62 -19.17
C THR A 450 13.32 15.28 -20.54
N ASP A 451 12.56 15.51 -21.62
CA ASP A 451 13.06 15.33 -22.99
C ASP A 451 14.32 16.18 -23.25
N GLU A 452 14.40 17.38 -22.66
CA GLU A 452 15.58 18.25 -22.74
C GLU A 452 16.80 17.64 -22.04
N GLU A 453 16.62 17.03 -20.87
CA GLU A 453 17.70 16.36 -20.15
C GLU A 453 18.26 15.19 -20.95
N PHE A 454 17.40 14.36 -21.55
CA PHE A 454 17.85 13.28 -22.43
C PHE A 454 18.59 13.81 -23.67
N ALA A 455 18.05 14.85 -24.31
CA ALA A 455 18.68 15.46 -25.49
C ALA A 455 20.07 16.05 -25.19
N GLN A 456 20.29 16.51 -23.96
CA GLN A 456 21.54 17.12 -23.50
C GLN A 456 22.43 16.15 -22.70
N HIS A 457 22.04 14.88 -22.55
CA HIS A 457 22.73 13.86 -21.74
C HIS A 457 22.97 14.31 -20.28
N LYS A 458 21.94 14.90 -19.67
CA LYS A 458 21.94 15.44 -18.30
C LYS A 458 21.07 14.62 -17.34
N ASP A 459 21.44 14.66 -16.07
CA ASP A 459 20.61 14.28 -14.93
C ASP A 459 20.86 15.32 -13.84
N SER A 460 20.03 16.36 -13.85
CA SER A 460 20.23 17.56 -13.02
C SER A 460 20.05 17.22 -11.53
N ALA A 461 19.07 16.37 -11.21
CA ALA A 461 18.80 15.94 -9.86
C ALA A 461 19.95 15.10 -9.28
N PHE A 462 20.52 14.18 -10.07
CA PHE A 462 21.68 13.39 -9.66
C PHE A 462 22.91 14.27 -9.43
N ASP A 463 23.26 15.15 -10.39
CA ASP A 463 24.39 16.06 -10.28
C ASP A 463 24.28 16.94 -9.03
N ARG A 464 23.06 17.44 -8.76
CA ARG A 464 22.79 18.23 -7.57
C ARG A 464 22.96 17.42 -6.29
N ALA A 465 22.52 16.17 -6.25
CA ALA A 465 22.74 15.29 -5.09
C ALA A 465 24.22 15.03 -4.82
N VAL A 466 25.01 14.78 -5.87
CA VAL A 466 26.46 14.61 -5.78
C VAL A 466 27.11 15.86 -5.18
N ALA A 467 26.73 17.06 -5.64
CA ALA A 467 27.23 18.34 -5.14
C ALA A 467 26.84 18.60 -3.68
N GLU A 468 25.59 18.36 -3.31
CA GLU A 468 25.06 18.56 -1.95
C GLU A 468 25.70 17.64 -0.90
N LEU A 469 26.18 16.47 -1.32
CA LEU A 469 26.94 15.55 -0.46
C LEU A 469 28.45 15.87 -0.47
N HIS A 470 28.97 16.48 -1.55
CA HIS A 470 30.38 16.90 -1.64
C HIS A 470 30.70 18.12 -0.78
N ALA A 471 29.93 19.20 -0.90
CA ALA A 471 30.29 20.54 -0.41
C ALA A 471 30.46 20.65 1.12
N ARG A 472 30.24 19.58 1.87
CA ARG A 472 30.17 19.60 3.34
C ARG A 472 30.89 18.42 4.00
N THR A 473 31.67 17.66 3.22
CA THR A 473 32.60 16.62 3.72
C THR A 473 34.05 17.12 3.76
N SER A 474 34.33 18.30 3.20
CA SER A 474 35.59 19.05 3.27
C SER A 474 35.72 19.93 4.51
#